data_AF-F7V1W5-F1
#
_entry.id   AF-F7V1W5-F1
#
_cell.length_a   1.000
_cell.length_b   1.000
_cell.length_c   1.000
_cell.angle_alpha   90.00
_cell.angle_beta   90.00
_cell.angle_gamma   90.00
#
_symmetry.space_group_name_H-M   'P 1'
#
loop_
_entity.id
_entity.type
_entity.pdbx_description
1 polymer ?
#
loop_
_entity_poly.entity_id
_entity_poly.type
_entity_poly.pdbx_seq_one_letter_code
_entity_poly.pdbx_strand_id
1 'polypeptide(L)'
;MRKRNCSLLLRATPAERDTIKQKAVDAGISLQQYMLQSSLYGKSPSAEEIEELKTLSKILADYDLQLKGIGTNINQTAYVANCSGKTPDAEELTRLGVEVQNIRKECGKLWLLLRSLLAGKVR
;
A
#
# COMPACT_ATOMS: atom_id res chain seq x y z
N MET A 1 17.34 -3.55 -10.94
CA MET A 1 18.07 -3.44 -9.66
C MET A 1 17.45 -4.43 -8.66
N ARG A 2 18.21 -5.38 -8.11
CA ARG A 2 17.69 -6.40 -7.18
C ARG A 2 17.48 -5.75 -5.80
N LYS A 3 16.34 -6.04 -5.13
CA LYS A 3 15.91 -5.34 -3.90
C LYS A 3 16.66 -5.77 -2.63
N ARG A 4 17.34 -6.94 -2.65
CA ARG A 4 18.12 -7.49 -1.53
C ARG A 4 19.47 -7.96 -2.08
N ASN A 5 20.51 -7.16 -1.88
CA ASN A 5 21.84 -7.40 -2.45
C ASN A 5 22.88 -7.85 -1.41
N CYS A 6 22.54 -7.79 -0.12
CA CYS A 6 23.42 -8.22 0.97
C CYS A 6 22.86 -9.50 1.60
N SER A 7 23.74 -10.46 1.89
CA SER A 7 23.42 -11.67 2.66
C SER A 7 24.02 -11.55 4.06
N LEU A 8 23.23 -11.89 5.07
CA LEU A 8 23.66 -11.94 6.47
C LEU A 8 23.45 -13.35 7.00
N LEU A 9 24.41 -13.86 7.75
CA LEU A 9 24.41 -15.19 8.36
C LEU A 9 24.29 -15.06 9.87
N LEU A 10 23.22 -15.63 10.45
CA LEU A 10 23.05 -15.73 11.90
C LEU A 10 23.49 -17.13 12.36
N ARG A 11 24.40 -17.18 13.34
CA ARG A 11 24.70 -18.40 14.08
C ARG A 11 23.83 -18.44 15.32
N ALA A 12 23.15 -19.56 15.52
CA ALA A 12 22.24 -19.79 16.64
C ALA A 12 22.31 -21.26 17.02
N THR A 13 22.10 -21.56 18.30
CA THR A 13 21.98 -22.92 18.81
C THR A 13 20.70 -23.59 18.27
N PRO A 14 20.60 -24.93 18.30
CA PRO A 14 19.40 -25.62 17.83
C PRO A 14 18.11 -25.13 18.53
N ALA A 15 18.15 -24.95 19.86
CA ALA A 15 17.01 -24.47 20.65
C ALA A 15 16.58 -23.04 20.27
N GLU A 16 17.54 -22.14 20.04
CA GLU A 16 17.25 -20.77 19.59
C GLU A 16 16.66 -20.75 18.17
N ARG A 17 17.15 -21.61 17.27
CA ARG A 17 16.61 -21.73 15.91
C ARG A 17 15.15 -22.17 15.92
N ASP A 18 14.80 -23.14 16.77
CA ASP A 18 13.43 -23.63 16.87
C ASP A 18 12.51 -22.57 17.47
N THR A 19 12.98 -21.85 18.48
CA THR A 19 12.25 -20.72 19.07
C THR A 19 11.96 -19.62 18.05
N ILE A 20 12.95 -19.23 17.23
CA ILE A 20 12.77 -18.18 16.20
C ILE A 20 11.83 -18.68 15.10
N LYS A 21 11.93 -19.96 14.70
CA LYS A 21 11.01 -20.56 13.72
C LYS A 21 9.57 -20.57 14.22
N GLN A 22 9.34 -20.97 15.47
CA GLN A 22 7.99 -20.97 16.06
C GLN A 22 7.41 -19.56 16.08
N LYS A 23 8.16 -18.56 16.56
CA LYS A 23 7.69 -17.16 16.54
C LYS A 23 7.39 -16.61 15.15
N ALA A 24 8.12 -17.04 14.12
CA ALA A 24 7.84 -16.66 12.74
C ALA A 24 6.54 -17.32 12.23
N VAL A 25 6.28 -18.57 12.61
CA VAL A 25 5.04 -19.29 12.30
C VAL A 25 3.85 -18.64 13.00
N ASP A 26 3.99 -18.29 14.28
CA ASP A 26 2.94 -17.63 15.07
C ASP A 26 2.59 -16.25 14.49
N ALA A 27 3.59 -15.51 14.00
CA ALA A 27 3.39 -14.23 13.32
C ALA A 27 2.88 -14.36 11.86
N GLY A 28 2.74 -15.58 11.34
CA GLY A 28 2.23 -15.82 9.98
C GLY A 28 3.12 -15.28 8.86
N ILE A 29 4.41 -15.09 9.11
CA ILE A 29 5.38 -14.50 8.16
C ILE A 29 6.59 -15.41 7.94
N SER A 30 7.26 -15.25 6.79
CA SER A 30 8.47 -16.02 6.51
C SER A 30 9.58 -15.71 7.52
N LEU A 31 10.41 -16.71 7.84
CA LEU A 31 11.56 -16.54 8.74
C LEU A 31 12.49 -15.39 8.32
N GLN A 32 12.70 -15.21 7.02
CA GLN A 32 13.51 -14.10 6.49
C GLN A 32 12.86 -12.75 6.78
N GLN A 33 11.54 -12.65 6.68
CA GLN A 33 10.80 -11.42 6.94
C GLN A 33 10.71 -11.12 8.43
N TYR A 34 10.48 -12.13 9.26
CA TYR A 34 10.55 -12.04 10.71
C TYR A 34 11.92 -11.51 11.16
N MET A 35 13.00 -12.13 10.71
CA MET A 35 14.37 -11.69 11.00
C MET A 35 14.64 -10.26 10.53
N LEU A 36 14.21 -9.91 9.31
CA LEU A 36 14.41 -8.56 8.78
C LEU A 36 13.65 -7.51 9.59
N GLN A 37 12.39 -7.78 9.95
CA GLN A 37 11.56 -6.86 10.72
C GLN A 37 12.06 -6.73 12.16
N SER A 38 12.39 -7.84 12.82
CA SER A 38 12.97 -7.82 14.16
C SER A 38 14.30 -7.09 14.21
N SER A 39 15.19 -7.25 13.21
CA SER A 39 16.48 -6.55 13.17
C SER A 39 16.37 -5.06 12.83
N LEU A 40 15.42 -4.67 11.98
CA LEU A 40 15.26 -3.27 11.57
C LEU A 40 14.47 -2.44 12.59
N TYR A 41 13.45 -3.03 13.22
CA TYR A 41 12.45 -2.28 14.00
C TYR A 41 12.38 -2.70 15.47
N GLY A 42 13.15 -3.71 15.89
CA GLY A 42 13.18 -4.20 17.27
C GLY A 42 11.89 -4.89 17.74
N LYS A 43 10.83 -4.90 16.92
CA LYS A 43 9.54 -5.56 17.17
C LYS A 43 9.04 -6.21 15.88
N SER A 44 8.51 -7.43 16.01
CA SER A 44 7.75 -8.08 14.93
C SER A 44 6.29 -7.67 15.06
N PRO A 45 5.61 -7.28 13.97
CA PRO A 45 4.16 -7.08 14.01
C PRO A 45 3.46 -8.40 14.37
N SER A 46 2.38 -8.29 15.15
CA SER A 46 1.51 -9.41 15.53
C SER A 46 0.73 -9.93 14.31
N ALA A 47 0.30 -11.19 14.36
CA ALA A 47 -0.51 -11.79 13.30
C ALA A 47 -1.79 -10.98 13.00
N GLU A 48 -2.43 -10.46 14.05
CA GLU A 48 -3.63 -9.62 13.98
C GLU A 48 -3.36 -8.31 13.23
N GLU A 49 -2.28 -7.60 13.56
CA GLU A 49 -1.89 -6.34 12.90
C GLU A 49 -1.61 -6.54 11.40
N ILE A 50 -1.03 -7.68 11.02
CA ILE A 50 -0.76 -8.02 9.62
C ILE A 50 -2.06 -8.31 8.86
N GLU A 51 -3.04 -8.94 9.50
CA GLU A 51 -4.33 -9.25 8.90
C GLU A 51 -5.19 -7.99 8.71
N GLU A 52 -5.16 -7.08 9.67
CA GLU A 52 -5.78 -5.75 9.55
C GLU A 52 -5.14 -4.95 8.39
N LEU A 53 -3.81 -4.93 8.30
CA LEU A 53 -3.10 -4.25 7.20
C LEU A 53 -3.44 -4.86 5.83
N LYS A 54 -3.61 -6.18 5.73
CA LYS A 54 -4.07 -6.84 4.49
C LYS A 54 -5.49 -6.43 4.14
N THR A 55 -6.37 -6.34 5.12
CA THR A 55 -7.76 -5.92 4.94
C THR A 55 -7.85 -4.48 4.45
N LEU A 56 -7.10 -3.56 5.08
CA LEU A 56 -6.98 -2.16 4.65
C LEU A 56 -6.41 -2.03 3.23
N SER A 57 -5.40 -2.84 2.90
CA SER A 57 -4.82 -2.88 1.55
C SER A 57 -5.87 -3.26 0.50
N LYS A 58 -6.72 -4.24 0.81
CA LYS A 58 -7.80 -4.67 -0.10
C LYS A 58 -8.86 -3.60 -0.30
N ILE A 59 -9.29 -2.95 0.78
CA ILE A 59 -10.25 -1.83 0.73
C ILE A 59 -9.70 -0.68 -0.12
N LEU A 60 -8.42 -0.34 0.03
CA LEU A 60 -7.77 0.69 -0.79
C LEU A 60 -7.73 0.32 -2.28
N ALA A 61 -7.50 -0.96 -2.60
CA ALA A 61 -7.52 -1.42 -4.00
C ALA A 61 -8.92 -1.30 -4.61
N ASP A 62 -9.96 -1.60 -3.85
CA ASP A 62 -11.36 -1.46 -4.30
C ASP A 62 -11.72 0.03 -4.53
N TYR A 63 -11.28 0.93 -3.65
CA TYR A 63 -11.46 2.38 -3.86
C TYR A 63 -10.71 2.91 -5.10
N ASP A 64 -9.48 2.44 -5.36
CA ASP A 64 -8.74 2.84 -6.57
C ASP A 64 -9.44 2.37 -7.85
N LEU A 65 -10.07 1.20 -7.82
CA LEU A 65 -10.89 0.71 -8.94
C LEU A 65 -12.12 1.60 -9.15
N GLN A 66 -12.84 1.97 -8.09
CA GLN A 66 -13.99 2.86 -8.18
C GLN A 66 -13.61 4.25 -8.71
N LEU A 67 -12.50 4.83 -8.24
CA LEU A 67 -12.00 6.11 -8.72
C LEU A 67 -11.68 6.09 -10.22
N LYS A 68 -11.08 5.00 -10.73
CA LYS A 68 -10.87 4.83 -12.18
C LYS A 68 -12.18 4.71 -12.94
N GLY A 69 -13.19 4.03 -12.39
CA GLY A 69 -14.53 3.96 -12.96
C GLY A 69 -15.18 5.34 -13.09
N ILE A 70 -15.15 6.13 -12.02
CA ILE A 70 -15.66 7.50 -12.00
C ILE A 70 -14.92 8.37 -13.03
N GLY A 71 -13.59 8.32 -13.05
CA GLY A 71 -12.79 9.06 -14.04
C GLY A 71 -13.11 8.68 -15.48
N THR A 72 -13.39 7.40 -15.75
CA THR A 72 -13.81 6.93 -17.08
C THR A 72 -15.17 7.53 -17.48
N ASN A 73 -16.14 7.51 -16.56
CA ASN A 73 -17.48 8.06 -16.79
C ASN A 73 -17.43 9.59 -17.02
N ILE A 74 -16.59 10.31 -16.28
CA ILE A 74 -16.35 11.74 -16.47
C ILE A 74 -15.80 12.00 -17.87
N ASN A 75 -14.77 11.24 -18.30
CA ASN A 75 -14.19 11.40 -19.64
C ASN A 75 -15.21 11.13 -20.76
N GLN A 76 -16.05 10.10 -20.61
CA GLN A 76 -17.11 9.81 -21.56
C GLN A 76 -18.15 10.94 -21.61
N THR A 77 -18.56 11.45 -20.46
CA THR A 77 -19.53 12.56 -20.36
C THR A 77 -18.95 13.83 -20.98
N ALA A 78 -17.68 14.14 -20.72
CA ALA A 78 -16.97 15.27 -21.32
C ALA A 78 -16.84 15.12 -22.84
N TYR A 79 -16.56 13.92 -23.35
CA TYR A 79 -16.51 13.65 -24.79
C TYR A 79 -17.87 13.91 -25.46
N VAL A 80 -18.96 13.38 -24.89
CA VAL A 80 -20.32 13.61 -25.39
C VAL A 80 -20.72 15.09 -25.29
N ALA A 81 -20.36 15.77 -24.20
CA ALA A 81 -20.59 17.21 -24.02
C ALA A 81 -19.89 18.06 -25.10
N ASN A 82 -18.61 17.75 -25.37
CA ASN A 82 -17.82 18.40 -26.42
C ASN A 82 -18.40 18.15 -27.83
N CYS A 83 -18.83 16.93 -28.14
CA CYS A 83 -19.47 16.62 -29.43
C CYS A 83 -20.86 17.25 -29.59
N SER A 84 -21.58 17.49 -28.49
CA SER A 84 -22.93 18.06 -28.50
C SER A 84 -22.96 19.59 -28.40
N GLY A 85 -21.79 20.26 -28.39
CA GLY A 85 -21.67 21.72 -28.31
C GLY A 85 -22.12 22.33 -26.97
N LYS A 86 -22.42 21.50 -25.97
CA LYS A 86 -22.73 21.91 -24.59
C LYS A 86 -21.44 21.83 -23.78
N THR A 87 -20.55 22.80 -23.95
CA THR A 87 -19.35 22.91 -23.10
C THR A 87 -19.78 23.26 -21.67
N PRO A 88 -19.42 22.44 -20.66
CA PRO A 88 -19.55 22.83 -19.26
C PRO A 88 -18.70 24.08 -18.99
N ASP A 89 -19.07 24.86 -17.97
CA ASP A 89 -18.33 26.06 -17.61
C ASP A 89 -16.86 25.74 -17.29
N ALA A 90 -15.94 26.52 -17.87
CA ALA A 90 -14.51 26.21 -17.81
C ALA A 90 -13.95 26.29 -16.37
N GLU A 91 -14.57 27.10 -15.52
CA GLU A 91 -14.22 27.24 -14.10
C GLU A 91 -14.60 25.99 -13.29
N GLU A 92 -15.76 25.37 -13.54
CA GLU A 92 -16.15 24.13 -12.87
C GLU A 92 -15.24 22.96 -13.27
N LEU A 93 -14.85 22.87 -14.55
CA LEU A 93 -13.95 21.83 -15.04
C LEU A 93 -12.53 21.96 -14.47
N THR A 94 -12.02 23.20 -14.39
CA THR A 94 -10.70 23.45 -13.77
C THR A 94 -10.73 23.15 -12.28
N ARG A 95 -11.80 23.50 -11.56
CA ARG A 95 -11.99 23.15 -10.15
C ARG A 95 -12.01 21.63 -9.93
N LEU A 96 -12.79 20.89 -10.72
CA LEU A 96 -12.84 19.42 -10.66
C LEU A 96 -11.46 18.80 -10.95
N GLY A 97 -10.72 19.32 -11.93
CA GLY A 97 -9.37 18.88 -12.24
C GLY A 97 -8.41 19.04 -11.06
N VAL A 98 -8.49 20.16 -10.34
CA VAL A 98 -7.68 20.42 -9.14
C VAL A 98 -8.07 19.48 -8.00
N GLU A 99 -9.35 19.27 -7.74
CA GLU A 99 -9.83 18.33 -6.71
C GLU A 99 -9.37 16.90 -6.98
N VAL A 100 -9.47 16.41 -8.23
CA VAL A 100 -8.99 15.08 -8.62
C VAL A 100 -7.48 14.94 -8.43
N GLN A 101 -6.70 15.97 -8.77
CA GLN A 101 -5.25 15.97 -8.54
C GLN A 101 -4.90 15.91 -7.05
N ASN A 102 -5.66 16.61 -6.21
CA ASN A 102 -5.45 16.57 -4.76
C ASN A 102 -5.78 15.19 -4.18
N ILE A 103 -6.90 14.57 -4.58
CA ILE A 103 -7.27 13.21 -4.18
C ILE A 103 -6.17 12.22 -4.60
N ARG A 104 -5.67 12.33 -5.84
CA ARG A 104 -4.57 11.47 -6.32
C ARG A 104 -3.31 11.61 -5.49
N LYS A 105 -2.94 12.83 -5.07
CA LYS A 105 -1.77 13.07 -4.20
C LYS A 105 -1.96 12.44 -2.82
N GLU A 106 -3.13 12.61 -2.21
CA GLU A 106 -3.46 12.00 -0.91
C GLU A 106 -3.47 10.46 -0.98
N CYS A 107 -4.11 9.87 -2.00
CA CYS A 107 -4.05 8.43 -2.24
C CYS A 107 -2.61 7.92 -2.42
N GLY A 108 -1.76 8.68 -3.12
CA GLY A 108 -0.34 8.35 -3.27
C GLY A 108 0.43 8.36 -1.95
N LYS A 109 0.18 9.33 -1.07
CA LYS A 109 0.76 9.38 0.28
C LYS A 109 0.31 8.18 1.12
N LEU A 110 -1.00 7.90 1.13
CA LEU A 110 -1.57 6.74 1.83
C LEU A 110 -0.98 5.42 1.32
N TRP A 111 -0.81 5.28 0.01
CA TRP A 111 -0.17 4.11 -0.59
C TRP A 111 1.28 3.94 -0.14
N LEU A 112 2.06 5.02 -0.09
CA LEU A 112 3.45 5.00 0.40
C LEU A 112 3.52 4.65 1.89
N LEU A 113 2.60 5.18 2.71
CA LEU A 113 2.48 4.87 4.13
C LEU A 113 2.10 3.40 4.37
N LEU A 114 1.10 2.89 3.64
CA LEU A 114 0.71 1.49 3.73
C LEU A 114 1.88 0.57 3.34
N ARG A 115 2.63 0.96 2.29
CA ARG A 115 3.81 0.23 1.84
C ARG A 115 4.97 0.31 2.82
N SER A 116 5.15 1.42 3.55
CA SER A 116 6.17 1.51 4.60
C SER A 116 5.79 0.66 5.80
N LEU A 117 4.54 0.71 6.25
CA LEU A 117 3.98 -0.15 7.31
C LEU A 117 4.16 -1.64 7.00
N LEU A 118 3.78 -2.08 5.79
CA LEU A 118 3.96 -3.46 5.34
C LEU A 118 5.44 -3.88 5.24
N ALA A 119 6.33 -2.94 4.93
CA ALA A 119 7.78 -3.16 4.95
C ALA A 119 8.40 -3.04 6.36
N GLY A 120 7.57 -2.79 7.38
CA GLY A 120 7.94 -2.50 8.76
C GLY A 120 8.62 -1.15 8.98
N LYS A 121 8.79 -0.30 7.96
CA LYS A 121 9.65 0.90 7.93
C LYS A 121 9.24 2.08 8.83
N VAL A 122 8.34 1.88 9.78
CA VAL A 122 7.87 2.96 10.65
C VAL A 122 8.83 3.10 11.83
N ARG A 123 9.37 4.31 11.95
CA ARG A 123 10.29 4.78 13.00
C ARG A 123 9.47 5.37 14.15
#